data_AF-A0AA39X5X1-F1
#
_entry.id   AF-A0AA39X5X1-F1
#
_cell.length_a   1.000
_cell.length_b   1.000
_cell.length_c   1.000
_cell.angle_alpha   90.00
_cell.angle_beta   90.00
_cell.angle_gamma   90.00
#
_symmetry.space_group_name_H-M   'P 1'
#
loop_
_entity.id
_entity.type
_entity.pdbx_description
1 polymer ?
#
loop_
_entity_poly.entity_id
_entity_poly.type
_entity_poly.pdbx_seq_one_letter_code
_entity_poly.pdbx_strand_id
1 'polypeptide(L)'
;EIHLAGVIFAGSGCPAGSMNLTTASDPEGITMNYTTFTAMTGKSISVTEYRKNCQLNIKLQYSSGWQVTLAETEYRGDASIPEGVVGTAKSIYYFSGSADQACSMDYTTDIKGPYEGEILKKDQIDMASAVWSRCGPEALFNINTQVRFLPSNLTEIATLSV
;
A
#
# COMPACT_ATOMS: atom_id res chain seq x y z
N GLU A 1 -24.17 -7.50 0.94
CA GLU A 1 -23.65 -6.13 1.04
C GLU A 1 -22.43 -6.16 1.93
N ILE A 2 -21.34 -5.53 1.50
CA ILE A 2 -20.10 -5.43 2.27
C ILE A 2 -20.09 -4.04 2.91
N HIS A 3 -19.85 -4.00 4.22
CA HIS A 3 -19.77 -2.77 5.00
C HIS A 3 -18.38 -2.60 5.60
N LEU A 4 -17.87 -1.37 5.52
CA LEU A 4 -16.67 -0.99 6.23
C LEU A 4 -17.01 -0.68 7.70
N ALA A 5 -16.62 -1.58 8.60
CA ALA A 5 -16.89 -1.43 10.03
C ALA A 5 -15.80 -0.61 10.76
N GLY A 6 -14.59 -0.51 10.20
CA GLY A 6 -13.53 0.32 10.76
C GLY A 6 -12.20 0.15 10.03
N VAL A 7 -11.32 1.12 10.21
CA VAL A 7 -9.94 1.09 9.70
C VAL A 7 -9.01 1.58 10.81
N ILE A 8 -7.95 0.81 11.06
CA ILE A 8 -6.82 1.25 11.88
C ILE A 8 -5.56 1.24 11.03
N PHE A 9 -4.65 2.16 11.30
CA PHE A 9 -3.43 2.33 10.54
C PHE A 9 -2.26 2.74 11.42
N ALA A 10 -1.07 2.29 11.06
CA ALA A 10 0.17 2.67 11.73
C ALA A 10 1.36 2.46 10.79
N GLY A 11 2.36 3.35 10.89
CA GLY A 11 3.61 3.19 10.16
C GLY A 11 4.36 4.50 10.03
N SER A 12 5.60 4.41 9.55
CA SER A 12 6.46 5.57 9.32
C SER A 12 5.96 6.48 8.18
N GLY A 13 5.20 5.94 7.23
CA GLY A 13 4.56 6.68 6.13
C GLY A 13 3.15 7.16 6.44
N CYS A 14 2.51 6.62 7.48
CA CYS A 14 1.18 7.03 7.93
C CYS A 14 1.12 7.19 9.47
N PRO A 15 1.86 8.16 10.04
CA PRO A 15 1.73 8.49 11.45
C PRO A 15 0.30 8.91 11.82
N ALA A 16 -0.01 8.90 13.13
CA ALA A 16 -1.33 9.28 13.60
C ALA A 16 -1.72 10.69 13.10
N GLY A 17 -2.89 10.79 12.46
CA GLY A 17 -3.41 12.05 11.90
C GLY A 17 -2.93 12.38 10.48
N SER A 18 -2.13 11.54 9.82
CA SER A 18 -1.60 11.79 8.48
C SER A 18 -2.32 11.05 7.34
N MET A 19 -3.49 10.48 7.63
CA MET A 19 -4.27 9.73 6.65
C MET A 19 -5.75 10.02 6.86
N ASN A 20 -6.46 10.28 5.76
CA ASN A 20 -7.91 10.44 5.73
C ASN A 20 -8.53 9.35 4.87
N LEU A 21 -9.70 8.87 5.31
CA LEU A 21 -10.43 7.77 4.69
C LEU A 21 -11.74 8.29 4.12
N THR A 22 -12.04 7.96 2.87
CA THR A 22 -13.34 8.20 2.25
C THR A 22 -13.86 6.91 1.61
N THR A 23 -15.14 6.62 1.81
CA THR A 23 -15.82 5.46 1.23
C THR A 23 -16.70 5.90 0.07
N ALA A 24 -16.62 5.19 -1.05
CA ALA A 24 -17.58 5.36 -2.14
C ALA A 24 -18.90 4.65 -1.80
N SER A 25 -20.01 5.18 -2.30
CA SER A 25 -21.34 4.57 -2.12
C SER A 25 -21.62 3.41 -3.10
N ASP A 26 -20.92 3.37 -4.24
CA ASP A 26 -21.01 2.32 -5.29
C ASP A 26 -19.95 2.57 -6.38
N PRO A 27 -19.07 1.63 -6.76
CA PRO A 27 -18.79 0.33 -6.12
C PRO A 27 -18.17 0.50 -4.72
N GLU A 28 -18.17 -0.59 -3.92
CA GLU A 28 -17.62 -0.72 -2.56
C GLU A 28 -16.10 -0.44 -2.52
N GLY A 29 -15.74 0.82 -2.78
CA GLY A 29 -14.37 1.32 -2.90
C GLY A 29 -13.97 2.12 -1.67
N ILE A 30 -12.72 1.91 -1.25
CA ILE A 30 -12.11 2.66 -0.16
C ILE A 30 -11.01 3.53 -0.76
N THR A 31 -11.12 4.85 -0.57
CA THR A 31 -10.06 5.79 -0.94
C THR A 31 -9.36 6.27 0.33
N MET A 32 -8.03 6.22 0.30
CA MET A 32 -7.17 6.67 1.40
C MET A 32 -6.24 7.75 0.88
N ASN A 33 -6.25 8.90 1.55
CA ASN A 33 -5.39 10.04 1.21
C ASN A 33 -4.32 10.18 2.28
N TYR A 34 -3.05 10.12 1.89
CA TYR A 34 -1.89 10.27 2.77
C TYR A 34 -1.34 11.69 2.68
N THR A 35 -0.85 12.23 3.81
CA THR A 35 -0.21 13.55 3.83
C THR A 35 1.32 13.49 3.96
N THR A 36 1.88 12.35 4.37
CA THR A 36 3.33 12.24 4.71
C THR A 36 3.98 10.94 4.24
N PHE A 37 3.45 10.28 3.21
CA PHE A 37 3.95 8.98 2.78
C PHE A 37 5.05 9.09 1.70
N THR A 38 6.19 9.69 2.07
CA THR A 38 7.31 9.95 1.16
C THR A 38 8.60 9.31 1.66
N ALA A 39 9.22 8.47 0.83
CA ALA A 39 10.61 8.03 1.04
C ALA A 39 11.58 8.94 0.29
N MET A 40 12.78 9.09 0.84
CA MET A 40 13.83 9.93 0.26
C MET A 40 15.20 9.25 0.40
N THR A 41 16.13 9.48 -0.53
CA THR A 41 17.54 9.08 -0.37
C THR A 41 18.48 10.16 -0.92
N GLY A 42 19.69 10.24 -0.37
CA GLY A 42 20.73 11.18 -0.78
C GLY A 42 21.79 11.33 0.30
N LYS A 43 22.92 11.98 -0.03
CA LYS A 43 24.12 12.08 0.83
C LYS A 43 23.86 12.59 2.25
N SER A 44 22.86 13.46 2.44
CA SER A 44 22.52 14.07 3.74
C SER A 44 21.19 13.58 4.31
N ILE A 45 20.60 12.53 3.74
CA ILE A 45 19.31 12.00 4.15
C ILE A 45 19.53 10.87 5.17
N SER A 46 18.80 10.90 6.29
CA SER A 46 18.86 9.83 7.29
C SER A 46 18.43 8.49 6.69
N VAL A 47 19.09 7.41 7.10
CA VAL A 47 18.74 6.03 6.69
C VAL A 47 17.29 5.65 7.02
N THR A 48 16.67 6.32 7.99
CA THR A 48 15.25 6.13 8.36
C THR A 48 14.28 6.69 7.33
N GLU A 49 14.72 7.59 6.45
CA GLU A 49 13.90 8.18 5.39
C GLU A 49 13.91 7.33 4.11
N TYR A 50 14.84 6.38 4.00
CA TYR A 50 15.00 5.56 2.80
C TYR A 50 13.85 4.58 2.59
N ARG A 51 13.08 4.31 3.65
CA ARG A 51 11.94 3.41 3.63
C ARG A 51 10.84 3.98 4.50
N LYS A 52 9.67 4.19 3.89
CA LYS A 52 8.43 4.44 4.60
C LYS A 52 7.48 3.27 4.39
N ASN A 53 6.67 2.98 5.39
CA ASN A 53 5.62 1.98 5.30
C ASN A 53 4.34 2.45 5.98
N CYS A 54 3.21 1.92 5.52
CA CYS A 54 1.93 2.04 6.18
C CYS A 54 1.30 0.66 6.29
N GLN A 55 0.97 0.25 7.51
CA GLN A 55 0.18 -0.95 7.79
C GLN A 55 -1.25 -0.52 8.05
N LEU A 56 -2.17 -1.05 7.25
CA LEU A 56 -3.60 -0.90 7.38
C LEU A 56 -4.19 -2.22 7.88
N ASN A 57 -5.19 -2.11 8.74
CA ASN A 57 -6.09 -3.19 9.09
C ASN A 57 -7.54 -2.67 8.96
N ILE A 58 -8.25 -3.28 8.02
CA ILE A 58 -9.57 -2.90 7.55
C ILE A 58 -10.54 -3.98 8.03
N LYS A 59 -11.52 -3.57 8.81
CA LYS A 59 -12.56 -4.43 9.33
C LYS A 59 -13.76 -4.40 8.38
N LEU A 60 -14.01 -5.52 7.71
CA LEU A 60 -15.12 -5.70 6.78
C LEU A 60 -16.22 -6.55 7.41
N GLN A 61 -17.47 -6.18 7.21
CA GLN A 61 -18.64 -6.96 7.61
C GLN A 61 -19.50 -7.29 6.39
N TYR A 62 -20.01 -8.51 6.31
CA TYR A 62 -20.82 -8.97 5.19
C TYR A 62 -21.76 -10.09 5.62
N SER A 63 -22.73 -10.43 4.76
CA SER A 63 -23.69 -11.50 5.08
C SER A 63 -22.99 -12.85 5.26
N SER A 64 -23.45 -13.63 6.24
CA SER A 64 -22.96 -14.99 6.45
C SER A 64 -23.10 -15.85 5.18
N GLY A 65 -22.10 -16.70 4.94
CA GLY A 65 -22.07 -17.59 3.78
C GLY A 65 -21.32 -17.03 2.57
N TRP A 66 -20.80 -15.81 2.64
CA TRP A 66 -19.97 -15.21 1.61
C TRP A 66 -18.48 -15.23 1.99
N GLN A 67 -17.63 -15.10 0.97
CA GLN A 67 -16.21 -14.77 1.10
C GLN A 67 -15.92 -13.57 0.22
N VAL A 68 -14.98 -12.76 0.68
CA VAL A 68 -14.50 -11.56 -0.02
C VAL A 68 -13.01 -11.69 -0.31
N THR A 69 -12.58 -11.07 -1.41
CA THR A 69 -11.18 -10.90 -1.81
C THR A 69 -10.97 -9.49 -2.33
N LEU A 70 -9.71 -9.07 -2.41
CA LEU A 70 -9.32 -7.87 -3.14
C LEU A 70 -9.39 -8.14 -4.66
N ALA A 71 -10.01 -7.24 -5.41
CA ALA A 71 -10.05 -7.30 -6.88
C ALA A 71 -8.93 -6.47 -7.52
N GLU A 72 -8.80 -5.21 -7.09
CA GLU A 72 -7.75 -4.32 -7.55
C GLU A 72 -7.44 -3.21 -6.53
N THR A 73 -6.29 -2.57 -6.69
CA THR A 73 -5.96 -1.31 -6.01
C THR A 73 -5.23 -0.36 -6.95
N GLU A 74 -5.41 0.93 -6.72
CA GLU A 74 -4.63 1.99 -7.37
C GLU A 74 -3.90 2.83 -6.32
N TYR A 75 -2.62 3.09 -6.55
CA TYR A 75 -1.79 4.02 -5.77
C TYR A 75 -1.33 5.14 -6.68
N ARG A 76 -1.51 6.38 -6.22
CA ARG A 76 -1.17 7.61 -6.93
C ARG A 76 -0.17 8.40 -6.11
N GLY A 77 0.77 9.05 -6.75
CA GLY A 77 1.75 9.88 -6.07
C GLY A 77 2.70 10.51 -7.05
N ASP A 78 3.88 10.90 -6.58
CA ASP A 78 4.90 11.58 -7.37
C ASP A 78 6.28 10.98 -7.09
N ALA A 79 7.15 11.03 -8.09
CA ALA A 79 8.53 10.62 -7.94
C ALA A 79 9.48 11.58 -8.65
N SER A 80 10.62 11.85 -8.02
CA SER A 80 11.78 12.51 -8.60
C SER A 80 12.99 11.63 -8.32
N ILE A 81 13.50 10.96 -9.35
CA ILE A 81 14.50 9.90 -9.22
C ILE A 81 15.63 10.18 -10.22
N PRO A 82 16.82 10.59 -9.76
CA PRO A 82 18.00 10.80 -10.60
C PRO A 82 18.47 9.54 -11.33
N GLU A 83 19.27 9.73 -12.36
CA GLU A 83 19.89 8.62 -13.10
C GLU A 83 20.67 7.67 -12.17
N GLY A 84 20.52 6.36 -12.40
CA GLY A 84 21.20 5.32 -11.61
C GLY A 84 20.55 5.00 -10.26
N VAL A 85 19.45 5.66 -9.89
CA VAL A 85 18.64 5.34 -8.70
C VAL A 85 17.40 4.55 -9.08
N VAL A 86 16.98 3.66 -8.19
CA VAL A 86 15.71 2.92 -8.30
C VAL A 86 14.91 3.10 -7.03
N GLY A 87 13.70 3.63 -7.19
CA GLY A 87 12.67 3.62 -6.15
C GLY A 87 11.80 2.38 -6.30
N THR A 88 11.39 1.77 -5.20
CA THR A 88 10.50 0.61 -5.19
C THR A 88 9.23 0.94 -4.40
N ALA A 89 8.07 0.75 -5.02
CA ALA A 89 6.77 0.71 -4.37
C ALA A 89 6.31 -0.75 -4.24
N LYS A 90 6.09 -1.22 -3.01
CA LYS A 90 5.62 -2.58 -2.71
C LYS A 90 4.33 -2.53 -1.90
N SER A 91 3.39 -3.40 -2.26
CA SER A 91 2.17 -3.65 -1.49
C SER A 91 2.05 -5.13 -1.19
N ILE A 92 1.53 -5.47 0.01
CA ILE A 92 1.24 -6.83 0.44
C ILE A 92 -0.18 -6.87 1.02
N TYR A 93 -0.99 -7.82 0.57
CA TYR A 93 -2.40 -7.97 0.92
C TYR A 93 -2.67 -9.33 1.56
N TYR A 94 -3.37 -9.36 2.70
CA TYR A 94 -3.68 -10.62 3.38
C TYR A 94 -4.85 -10.48 4.36
N PHE A 95 -5.57 -11.58 4.62
CA PHE A 95 -6.57 -11.64 5.68
C PHE A 95 -5.99 -12.18 6.97
N SER A 96 -6.41 -11.65 8.13
CA SER A 96 -5.97 -12.18 9.43
C SER A 96 -6.53 -13.59 9.67
N GLY A 97 -5.72 -14.47 10.25
CA GLY A 97 -6.16 -15.79 10.70
C GLY A 97 -6.32 -16.84 9.60
N SER A 98 -5.91 -16.59 8.35
CA SER A 98 -5.76 -17.65 7.34
C SER A 98 -4.57 -18.56 7.71
N ALA A 99 -4.78 -19.89 7.65
CA ALA A 99 -3.79 -20.89 8.05
C ALA A 99 -2.98 -21.47 6.87
N ASP A 100 -3.32 -21.08 5.64
CA ASP A 100 -2.74 -21.62 4.41
C ASP A 100 -1.50 -20.86 3.99
N GLN A 101 -0.40 -21.57 3.69
CA GLN A 101 0.93 -21.03 3.37
C GLN A 101 0.99 -20.06 2.16
N ALA A 102 -0.11 -19.86 1.43
CA ALA A 102 -0.31 -18.82 0.40
C ALA A 102 -0.89 -17.51 0.99
N CYS A 103 -0.52 -17.15 2.22
CA CYS A 103 -1.24 -16.17 3.05
C CYS A 103 -1.31 -14.73 2.52
N SER A 104 -0.58 -14.36 1.45
CA SER A 104 -0.53 -12.97 1.00
C SER A 104 -0.27 -12.83 -0.49
N MET A 105 -0.85 -11.80 -1.09
CA MET A 105 -0.54 -11.35 -2.44
C MET A 105 0.44 -10.18 -2.36
N ASP A 106 1.54 -10.21 -3.11
CA ASP A 106 2.51 -9.12 -3.13
C ASP A 106 2.76 -8.54 -4.52
N TYR A 107 2.81 -7.22 -4.58
CA TYR A 107 2.95 -6.46 -5.82
C TYR A 107 4.07 -5.45 -5.67
N THR A 108 5.07 -5.52 -6.56
CA THR A 108 6.24 -4.65 -6.52
C THR A 108 6.38 -3.93 -7.85
N THR A 109 6.58 -2.62 -7.79
CA THR A 109 6.86 -1.77 -8.94
C THR A 109 8.15 -1.00 -8.68
N ASP A 110 9.12 -1.19 -9.57
CA ASP A 110 10.36 -0.42 -9.56
C ASP A 110 10.25 0.75 -10.54
N ILE A 111 10.59 1.94 -10.06
CA ILE A 111 10.62 3.19 -10.82
C ILE A 111 12.10 3.55 -10.97
N LYS A 112 12.60 3.43 -12.20
CA LYS A 112 14.01 3.65 -12.53
C LYS A 112 14.21 5.08 -12.98
N GLY A 113 15.23 5.75 -12.43
CA GLY A 113 15.64 7.06 -12.90
C GLY A 113 16.35 7.01 -14.27
N PRO A 114 16.47 8.14 -14.98
CA PRO A 114 15.94 9.46 -14.61
C PRO A 114 14.41 9.50 -14.77
N TYR A 115 13.70 9.96 -13.75
CA TYR A 115 12.24 10.06 -13.74
C TYR A 115 11.79 11.26 -12.91
N GLU A 116 10.84 12.03 -13.43
CA GLU A 116 10.19 13.14 -12.72
C GLU A 116 8.72 13.20 -13.14
N GLY A 117 7.81 13.10 -12.18
CA GLY A 117 6.37 13.26 -12.40
C GLY A 117 5.49 12.31 -11.59
N GLU A 118 4.22 12.28 -11.99
CA GLU A 118 3.17 11.49 -11.34
C GLU A 118 3.30 10.00 -11.60
N ILE A 119 3.17 9.20 -10.55
CA ILE A 119 3.12 7.75 -10.61
C ILE A 119 1.70 7.23 -10.45
N LEU A 120 1.38 6.17 -11.19
CA LEU A 120 0.17 5.38 -11.02
C LEU A 120 0.56 3.90 -10.98
N LYS A 121 0.50 3.31 -9.79
CA LYS A 121 0.70 1.87 -9.59
C LYS A 121 -0.66 1.19 -9.48
N LYS A 122 -0.91 0.20 -10.33
CA LYS A 122 -2.13 -0.60 -10.31
C LYS A 122 -1.80 -2.04 -9.96
N ASP A 123 -2.45 -2.57 -8.94
CA ASP A 123 -2.35 -3.99 -8.60
C ASP A 123 -3.65 -4.67 -9.00
N GLN A 124 -3.60 -5.45 -10.07
CA GLN A 124 -4.72 -6.27 -10.52
C GLN A 124 -4.56 -7.69 -10.00
N ILE A 125 -5.58 -8.17 -9.28
CA ILE A 125 -5.54 -9.50 -8.68
C ILE A 125 -6.06 -10.54 -9.66
N ASP A 126 -5.23 -11.53 -9.97
CA ASP A 126 -5.68 -12.73 -10.68
C ASP A 126 -6.49 -13.59 -9.71
N MET A 127 -7.74 -13.90 -10.07
CA MET A 127 -8.63 -14.69 -9.22
C MET A 127 -8.09 -16.09 -8.93
N ALA A 128 -7.20 -16.62 -9.77
CA ALA A 128 -6.51 -17.89 -9.53
C ALA A 128 -5.48 -17.83 -8.39
N SER A 129 -4.94 -16.64 -8.08
CA SER A 129 -3.97 -16.41 -6.99
C SER A 129 -4.53 -15.52 -5.87
N ALA A 130 -5.81 -15.17 -5.95
CA ALA A 130 -6.51 -14.35 -4.98
C ALA A 130 -6.49 -14.99 -3.59
N VAL A 131 -6.18 -14.18 -2.58
CA VAL A 131 -6.28 -14.58 -1.18
C VAL A 131 -7.65 -14.21 -0.65
N TRP A 132 -8.39 -15.23 -0.22
CA TRP A 132 -9.77 -15.08 0.24
C TRP A 132 -9.86 -14.98 1.76
N SER A 133 -10.84 -14.22 2.23
CA SER A 133 -11.29 -14.27 3.62
C SER A 133 -11.92 -15.63 3.95
N ARG A 134 -12.02 -15.97 5.24
CA ARG A 134 -12.83 -17.11 5.69
C ARG A 134 -14.32 -16.81 5.47
N CYS A 135 -15.12 -17.85 5.29
CA CYS A 135 -16.57 -17.72 5.32
C CYS A 135 -17.00 -17.21 6.71
N GLY A 136 -17.84 -16.19 6.76
CA GLY A 136 -18.29 -15.63 8.03
C GLY A 136 -19.02 -14.31 7.85
N PRO A 137 -19.39 -13.66 8.97
CA PRO A 137 -20.01 -12.33 8.92
C PRO A 137 -18.98 -11.18 8.88
N GLU A 138 -17.68 -11.49 9.03
CA GLU A 138 -16.63 -10.50 9.25
C GLU A 138 -15.27 -11.00 8.74
N ALA A 139 -14.47 -10.07 8.22
CA ALA A 139 -13.05 -10.30 7.90
C ALA A 139 -12.18 -9.11 8.33
N LEU A 140 -10.94 -9.42 8.71
CA LEU A 140 -9.89 -8.43 8.94
C LEU A 140 -8.92 -8.46 7.77
N PHE A 141 -9.01 -7.47 6.89
CA PHE A 141 -8.16 -7.33 5.73
C PHE A 141 -6.97 -6.43 6.04
N ASN A 142 -5.76 -6.87 5.71
CA ASN A 142 -4.53 -6.15 5.99
C ASN A 142 -3.87 -5.74 4.68
N ILE A 143 -3.39 -4.50 4.66
CA ILE A 143 -2.61 -3.94 3.56
C ILE A 143 -1.32 -3.39 4.16
N ASN A 144 -0.18 -3.88 3.70
CA ASN A 144 1.12 -3.28 4.00
C ASN A 144 1.67 -2.65 2.73
N THR A 145 1.68 -1.32 2.69
CA THR A 145 2.27 -0.56 1.59
C THR A 145 3.61 0.00 2.05
N GLN A 146 4.57 0.02 1.13
CA GLN A 146 5.91 0.49 1.37
C GLN A 146 6.45 1.22 0.14
N VAL A 147 7.08 2.37 0.36
CA VAL A 147 7.99 2.97 -0.61
C VAL A 147 9.41 2.96 -0.07
N ARG A 148 10.38 2.66 -0.93
CA ARG A 148 11.79 2.66 -0.54
C ARG A 148 12.74 3.02 -1.66
N PHE A 149 13.94 3.40 -1.26
CA PHE A 149 15.12 3.44 -2.08
C PHE A 149 16.19 2.48 -1.57
N LEU A 150 17.14 2.12 -2.43
CA LEU A 150 18.43 1.63 -1.97
C LEU A 150 19.26 2.82 -1.45
N PRO A 151 20.11 2.62 -0.43
CA PRO A 151 21.03 3.65 0.02
C PRO A 151 21.83 4.25 -1.13
N SER A 152 21.81 5.58 -1.24
CA SER A 152 22.53 6.31 -2.28
C SER A 152 23.32 7.46 -1.68
N ASN A 153 24.57 7.64 -2.13
CA ASN A 153 25.46 8.74 -1.75
C ASN A 153 25.41 9.90 -2.75
N LEU A 154 24.39 9.94 -3.61
CA LEU A 154 24.21 11.02 -4.58
C LEU A 154 23.99 12.35 -3.87
N THR A 155 24.49 13.43 -4.49
CA THR A 155 24.28 14.80 -4.03
C THR A 155 22.82 15.22 -4.21
N GLU A 156 22.19 14.78 -5.30
CA GLU A 156 20.77 15.00 -5.56
C GLU A 156 19.90 14.10 -4.67
N ILE A 157 18.80 14.65 -4.18
CA ILE A 157 17.84 13.92 -3.36
C ILE A 157 16.83 13.25 -4.29
N ALA A 158 16.69 11.93 -4.18
CA ALA A 158 15.60 11.20 -4.80
C ALA A 158 14.40 11.15 -3.86
N THR A 159 13.19 11.32 -4.38
CA THR A 159 11.93 11.26 -3.63
C THR A 159 10.92 10.34 -4.31
N LEU A 160 10.13 9.63 -3.51
CA LEU A 160 9.05 8.75 -3.96
C LEU A 160 7.90 8.82 -2.96
N SER A 161 6.73 9.26 -3.42
CA SER A 161 5.52 9.47 -2.62
C SER A 161 4.35 8.62 -3.13
N VAL A 162 3.41 8.32 -2.23
CA VAL A 162 2.14 7.62 -2.46
C VAL A 162 1.01 8.32 -1.70
#